data_AF-A0A1I1JV09-F1
#
_entry.id   AF-A0A1I1JV09-F1
#
_cell.length_a   1.000
_cell.length_b   1.000
_cell.length_c   1.000
_cell.angle_alpha   90.00
_cell.angle_beta   90.00
_cell.angle_gamma   90.00
#
_symmetry.space_group_name_H-M   'P 1'
#
loop_
_entity.id
_entity.type
_entity.pdbx_description
1 polymer ?
#
loop_
_entity_poly.entity_id
_entity_poly.type
_entity_poly.pdbx_seq_one_letter_code
_entity_poly.pdbx_strand_id
1 'polypeptide(L)'
;MIRFDMSAVRHAARTTFRLAMGGLLAAGLAVGVQAQDRTAISGTTVSLAPLKGFVPSTKFAGLENAEAKASVLVVELPPEAHPQLSTLFTNLETAKTNFAKQNITIDDAEDIDTAAGKGRILTGQQALGAATFDKWIVLLKGAKTVMITVQAPDDSDLDGDDIVAMLKTVSLGAEPTIDQKLAALPFRVRATDPFRVVDTFGGLGVLMTSGPLNVDPKGSQPMLIVSYQTGGQVPAGQLAAVGEKLLQTTRGFEKAQIAKRDTVTFAGDKNGVMLSGTITEGSARKRFAQYMGLSADGRFVRMIVSADEATYPSLEPAIKAIADSIAFAAKSR
;
A
#
# COMPACT_ATOMS: atom_id res chain seq x y z
N MET A 1 -9.77 3.06 1.59
CA MET A 1 -8.60 3.42 0.76
C MET A 1 -8.22 4.85 1.15
N ILE A 2 -7.07 5.03 1.80
CA ILE A 2 -6.75 6.28 2.51
C ILE A 2 -6.39 7.39 1.52
N ARG A 3 -6.78 8.64 1.82
CA ARG A 3 -6.59 9.84 0.99
C ARG A 3 -5.85 10.91 1.80
N PHE A 4 -4.54 11.09 1.57
CA PHE A 4 -3.75 12.14 2.23
C PHE A 4 -3.39 13.30 1.29
N ASP A 5 -3.32 14.50 1.89
CA ASP A 5 -3.08 15.79 1.26
C ASP A 5 -1.74 16.35 1.74
N MET A 6 -0.98 17.02 0.87
CA MET A 6 0.42 17.36 1.11
C MET A 6 0.76 18.75 0.57
N SER A 7 0.75 19.77 1.42
CA SER A 7 1.26 21.10 1.07
C SER A 7 2.07 21.76 2.19
N ALA A 8 3.12 22.47 1.78
CA ALA A 8 4.02 23.34 2.56
C ALA A 8 4.83 22.72 3.74
N VAL A 9 6.16 22.63 3.57
CA VAL A 9 7.17 22.43 4.63
C VAL A 9 8.38 23.33 4.34
N ARG A 10 9.08 23.84 5.38
CA ARG A 10 10.40 24.49 5.27
C ARG A 10 11.34 24.11 6.43
N HIS A 11 12.64 24.03 6.09
CA HIS A 11 13.92 23.98 6.86
C HIS A 11 13.96 24.34 8.36
N ALA A 12 14.96 23.96 9.19
CA ALA A 12 16.09 22.98 9.15
C ALA A 12 16.78 22.99 10.55
N ALA A 13 17.11 21.88 11.23
CA ALA A 13 18.24 20.93 11.10
C ALA A 13 19.53 21.28 11.92
N ARG A 14 20.33 20.23 12.27
CA ARG A 14 21.53 20.21 13.17
C ARG A 14 21.17 20.30 14.67
N THR A 15 21.87 19.72 15.66
CA THR A 15 23.16 18.97 15.81
C THR A 15 23.05 18.08 17.10
N THR A 16 23.85 17.07 17.50
CA THR A 16 25.18 16.51 17.13
C THR A 16 25.24 14.99 17.49
N PHE A 17 26.28 14.28 17.03
CA PHE A 17 26.64 12.89 17.36
C PHE A 17 27.59 12.77 18.59
N ARG A 18 27.52 11.67 19.38
CA ARG A 18 28.64 11.15 20.19
C ARG A 18 28.44 9.70 20.68
N LEU A 19 29.57 9.01 20.92
CA LEU A 19 29.67 7.60 21.35
C LEU A 19 29.44 7.41 22.85
N ALA A 20 29.03 6.19 23.22
CA ALA A 20 29.66 5.45 24.32
C ALA A 20 29.64 3.95 24.02
N MET A 21 30.57 3.19 24.60
CA MET A 21 30.79 1.76 24.36
C MET A 21 30.94 1.05 25.70
N GLY A 22 30.31 -0.11 25.87
CA GLY A 22 30.44 -0.93 27.07
C GLY A 22 29.55 -2.17 27.00
N GLY A 23 30.11 -3.34 27.27
CA GLY A 23 29.38 -4.60 27.33
C GLY A 23 30.00 -5.53 28.35
N LEU A 24 29.26 -6.55 28.77
CA LEU A 24 29.79 -7.66 29.55
C LEU A 24 28.95 -8.91 29.28
N LEU A 25 29.56 -10.09 29.34
CA LEU A 25 28.86 -11.37 29.20
C LEU A 25 28.19 -11.77 30.52
N ALA A 26 27.01 -12.38 30.42
CA ALA A 26 26.45 -13.23 31.46
C ALA A 26 25.86 -14.49 30.79
N ALA A 27 26.48 -15.65 31.01
CA ALA A 27 25.98 -16.93 30.50
C ALA A 27 24.95 -17.51 31.47
N GLY A 28 23.66 -17.30 31.20
CA GLY A 28 22.54 -17.85 31.95
C GLY A 28 21.92 -19.07 31.25
N LEU A 29 21.33 -19.97 32.04
CA LEU A 29 20.67 -21.19 31.56
C LEU A 29 19.52 -20.87 30.59
N ALA A 30 19.76 -21.05 29.30
CA ALA A 30 18.73 -20.92 28.28
C ALA A 30 17.78 -22.12 28.34
N VAL A 31 16.67 -21.97 29.07
CA VAL A 31 15.43 -22.67 28.70
C VAL A 31 15.15 -22.28 27.26
N GLY A 32 15.11 -23.27 26.36
CA GLY A 32 14.92 -23.07 24.94
C GLY A 32 13.50 -22.59 24.63
N VAL A 33 13.23 -21.31 24.87
CA VAL A 33 12.17 -20.58 24.18
C VAL A 33 12.46 -20.78 22.69
N GLN A 34 11.63 -21.59 22.03
CA GLN A 34 11.61 -21.66 20.57
C GLN A 34 11.24 -20.27 20.08
N ALA A 35 12.26 -19.48 19.73
CA ALA A 35 12.08 -18.13 19.20
C ALA A 35 11.37 -18.28 17.87
N GLN A 36 10.04 -18.13 17.90
CA GLN A 36 9.15 -18.49 16.81
C GLN A 36 9.63 -17.86 15.49
N ASP A 37 9.89 -18.71 14.49
CA ASP A 37 10.61 -18.32 13.29
C ASP A 37 9.94 -17.11 12.61
N ARG A 38 10.71 -16.02 12.49
CA ARG A 38 10.20 -14.79 11.88
C ARG A 38 10.00 -14.99 10.39
N THR A 39 8.75 -14.88 9.97
CA THR A 39 8.38 -14.88 8.56
C THR A 39 8.65 -13.50 7.97
N ALA A 40 9.46 -13.46 6.91
CA ALA A 40 9.71 -12.26 6.12
C ALA A 40 8.51 -11.96 5.21
N ILE A 41 8.06 -10.71 5.19
CA ILE A 41 6.93 -10.26 4.39
C ILE A 41 7.40 -9.83 3.00
N SER A 42 7.05 -10.62 1.99
CA SER A 42 7.52 -10.46 0.61
C SER A 42 7.35 -9.04 0.07
N GLY A 43 8.40 -8.51 -0.57
CA GLY A 43 8.43 -7.16 -1.12
C GLY A 43 8.63 -6.02 -0.10
N THR A 44 8.88 -6.32 1.17
CA THR A 44 9.06 -5.31 2.24
C THR A 44 10.30 -5.57 3.10
N THR A 45 10.66 -4.62 3.97
CA THR A 45 11.66 -4.81 5.03
C THR A 45 11.15 -5.64 6.22
N VAL A 46 9.83 -5.88 6.34
CA VAL A 46 9.22 -6.41 7.57
C VAL A 46 9.47 -7.92 7.74
N SER A 47 9.81 -8.34 8.95
CA SER A 47 9.78 -9.73 9.39
C SER A 47 9.20 -9.85 10.81
N LEU A 48 8.26 -10.78 11.01
CA LEU A 48 7.51 -10.96 12.27
C LEU A 48 7.20 -12.44 12.51
N ALA A 49 6.98 -12.85 13.76
CA ALA A 49 6.58 -14.21 14.10
C ALA A 49 5.04 -14.34 13.98
N PRO A 50 4.50 -15.12 13.04
CA PRO A 50 3.07 -15.13 12.74
C PRO A 50 2.26 -15.92 13.78
N LEU A 51 1.07 -15.45 14.17
CA LEU A 51 0.15 -16.29 14.95
C LEU A 51 -0.23 -17.57 14.20
N LYS A 52 -0.61 -18.61 14.94
CA LYS A 52 -1.05 -19.89 14.37
C LYS A 52 -2.17 -19.67 13.35
N GLY A 53 -2.05 -20.30 12.18
CA GLY A 53 -3.01 -20.20 11.08
C GLY A 53 -2.81 -19.01 10.14
N PHE A 54 -1.97 -18.03 10.48
CA PHE A 54 -1.53 -17.00 9.53
C PHE A 54 -0.43 -17.53 8.61
N VAL A 55 -0.61 -17.37 7.30
CA VAL A 55 0.35 -17.74 6.25
C VAL A 55 0.62 -16.55 5.32
N PRO A 56 1.78 -16.48 4.62
CA PRO A 56 2.05 -15.43 3.64
C PRO A 56 0.95 -15.31 2.58
N SER A 57 0.43 -14.10 2.38
CA SER A 57 -0.58 -13.87 1.34
C SER A 57 0.06 -13.80 -0.05
N THR A 58 -0.60 -14.42 -1.04
CA THR A 58 -0.30 -14.27 -2.47
C THR A 58 -1.01 -13.09 -3.11
N LYS A 59 -1.74 -12.28 -2.31
CA LYS A 59 -2.68 -11.26 -2.80
C LYS A 59 -2.28 -9.83 -2.44
N PHE A 60 -1.43 -9.64 -1.42
CA PHE A 60 -0.93 -8.37 -0.89
C PHE A 60 0.35 -8.62 -0.08
N ALA A 61 1.14 -7.58 0.23
CA ALA A 61 2.29 -7.73 1.11
C ALA A 61 1.81 -7.94 2.56
N GLY A 62 1.84 -9.19 3.03
CA GLY A 62 1.32 -9.51 4.36
C GLY A 62 1.03 -10.99 4.59
N LEU A 63 0.20 -11.24 5.60
CA LEU A 63 -0.28 -12.56 6.02
C LEU A 63 -1.81 -12.63 5.94
N GLU A 64 -2.34 -13.84 5.80
CA GLU A 64 -3.77 -14.13 5.87
C GLU A 64 -4.03 -15.40 6.70
N ASN A 65 -5.11 -15.40 7.47
CA ASN A 65 -5.68 -16.57 8.14
C ASN A 65 -7.08 -16.79 7.56
N ALA A 66 -7.27 -17.90 6.83
CA ALA A 66 -8.50 -18.17 6.10
C ALA A 66 -9.67 -18.63 7.00
N GLU A 67 -9.36 -19.21 8.17
CA GLU A 67 -10.33 -19.73 9.14
C GLU A 67 -10.94 -18.57 9.95
N ALA A 68 -10.07 -17.76 10.57
CA ALA A 68 -10.47 -16.54 11.27
C ALA A 68 -10.83 -15.36 10.34
N LYS A 69 -10.81 -15.57 9.01
CA LYS A 69 -11.07 -14.55 7.96
C LYS A 69 -10.18 -13.28 8.09
N ALA A 70 -9.03 -13.39 8.76
CA ALA A 70 -8.20 -12.29 9.21
C ALA A 70 -6.99 -12.02 8.30
N SER A 71 -6.41 -10.83 8.38
CA SER A 71 -5.21 -10.46 7.63
C SER A 71 -4.28 -9.49 8.37
N VAL A 72 -2.98 -9.62 8.09
CA VAL A 72 -1.93 -8.66 8.47
C VAL A 72 -1.45 -8.00 7.18
N LEU A 73 -1.77 -6.73 6.95
CA LEU A 73 -1.30 -5.96 5.79
C LEU A 73 -0.10 -5.09 6.16
N VAL A 74 0.96 -5.13 5.37
CA VAL A 74 2.13 -4.26 5.49
C VAL A 74 2.14 -3.23 4.36
N VAL A 75 2.29 -1.95 4.73
CA VAL A 75 2.46 -0.85 3.78
C VAL A 75 3.74 -0.08 4.14
N GLU A 76 4.70 -0.09 3.22
CA GLU A 76 5.86 0.81 3.26
C GLU A 76 5.56 2.10 2.51
N LEU A 77 6.02 3.22 3.06
CA LEU A 77 5.92 4.57 2.51
C LEU A 77 7.30 5.26 2.61
N PRO A 78 7.55 6.32 1.82
CA PRO A 78 8.79 7.10 1.92
C PRO A 78 9.05 7.59 3.36
N PRO A 79 10.32 7.71 3.80
CA PRO A 79 10.65 8.16 5.17
C PRO A 79 10.13 9.57 5.50
N GLU A 80 9.87 10.40 4.49
CA GLU A 80 9.25 11.72 4.61
C GLU A 80 7.79 11.67 5.08
N ALA A 81 7.12 10.52 4.96
CA ALA A 81 5.76 10.33 5.45
C ALA A 81 5.70 10.18 6.98
N HIS A 82 6.75 9.66 7.63
CA HIS A 82 6.72 9.36 9.06
C HIS A 82 6.37 10.58 9.93
N PRO A 83 7.01 11.76 9.79
CA PRO A 83 6.73 12.90 10.67
C PRO A 83 5.27 13.35 10.62
N GLN A 84 4.60 13.18 9.48
CA GLN A 84 3.18 13.49 9.31
C GLN A 84 2.31 12.39 9.92
N LEU A 85 2.56 11.12 9.56
CA LEU A 85 1.76 9.99 10.03
C LEU A 85 1.89 9.77 11.54
N SER A 86 3.05 10.01 12.15
CA SER A 86 3.22 9.88 13.60
C SER A 86 2.38 10.87 14.40
N THR A 87 1.95 12.00 13.82
CA THR A 87 1.01 12.91 14.49
C THR A 87 -0.32 12.23 14.82
N LEU A 88 -0.77 11.30 13.97
CA LEU A 88 -2.02 10.55 14.13
C LEU A 88 -1.97 9.57 15.32
N PHE A 89 -0.77 9.23 15.79
CA PHE A 89 -0.51 8.30 16.90
C PHE A 89 -0.12 9.04 18.20
N THR A 90 -0.06 10.38 18.21
CA THR A 90 0.46 11.17 19.36
C THR A 90 -0.27 10.88 20.68
N ASN A 91 -1.57 10.63 20.63
CA ASN A 91 -2.42 10.22 21.75
C ASN A 91 -3.77 9.69 21.24
N LEU A 92 -4.51 8.99 22.10
CA LEU A 92 -5.79 8.34 21.79
C LEU A 92 -6.84 9.29 21.19
N GLU A 93 -7.00 10.50 21.72
CA GLU A 93 -8.01 11.45 21.22
C GLU A 93 -7.63 12.02 19.84
N THR A 94 -6.33 12.18 19.57
CA THR A 94 -5.81 12.55 18.24
C THR A 94 -6.02 11.41 17.24
N ALA A 95 -5.87 10.16 17.68
CA ALA A 95 -6.16 8.98 16.87
C ALA A 95 -7.65 8.91 16.53
N LYS A 96 -8.54 8.84 17.53
CA LYS A 96 -10.01 8.89 17.37
C LYS A 96 -10.46 9.95 16.36
N THR A 97 -10.05 11.20 16.59
CA THR A 97 -10.41 12.35 15.74
C THR A 97 -10.01 12.20 14.28
N ASN A 98 -8.90 11.50 13.98
CA ASN A 98 -8.39 11.37 12.61
C ASN A 98 -8.79 10.07 11.91
N PHE A 99 -8.85 8.96 12.65
CA PHE A 99 -9.27 7.66 12.13
C PHE A 99 -10.79 7.56 11.90
N ALA A 100 -11.60 8.32 12.66
CA ALA A 100 -13.03 8.46 12.38
C ALA A 100 -13.32 8.98 10.94
N LYS A 101 -12.40 9.78 10.37
CA LYS A 101 -12.48 10.29 8.97
C LYS A 101 -12.29 9.18 7.91
N GLN A 102 -11.92 7.96 8.33
CA GLN A 102 -11.83 6.76 7.52
C GLN A 102 -12.90 5.71 7.91
N ASN A 103 -13.89 6.07 8.74
CA ASN A 103 -14.85 5.17 9.38
C ASN A 103 -14.16 4.10 10.24
N ILE A 104 -13.16 4.49 11.03
CA ILE A 104 -12.48 3.66 12.01
C ILE A 104 -12.64 4.31 13.38
N THR A 105 -13.30 3.65 14.31
CA THR A 105 -13.30 3.98 15.74
C THR A 105 -11.97 3.53 16.34
N ILE A 106 -11.39 4.29 17.26
CA ILE A 106 -10.18 3.91 18.00
C ILE A 106 -10.55 3.93 19.48
N ASP A 107 -10.35 2.81 20.14
CA ASP A 107 -10.83 2.56 21.50
C ASP A 107 -9.67 2.59 22.50
N ASP A 108 -8.49 2.07 22.10
CA ASP A 108 -7.26 2.05 22.90
C ASP A 108 -5.99 2.40 22.09
N ALA A 109 -4.89 2.74 22.78
CA ALA A 109 -3.59 3.05 22.20
C ALA A 109 -2.39 2.68 23.12
N GLU A 110 -1.70 1.57 22.82
CA GLU A 110 -0.56 1.04 23.60
C GLU A 110 0.81 1.40 22.98
N ASP A 111 1.74 1.95 23.77
CA ASP A 111 3.15 2.09 23.37
C ASP A 111 3.87 0.74 23.38
N ILE A 112 4.59 0.43 22.30
CA ILE A 112 5.32 -0.83 22.15
C ILE A 112 6.82 -0.62 21.86
N ASP A 113 7.64 -1.52 22.42
CA ASP A 113 9.04 -1.70 22.02
C ASP A 113 9.16 -2.95 21.15
N THR A 114 9.83 -2.81 20.01
CA THR A 114 10.03 -3.89 19.03
C THR A 114 11.49 -3.96 18.59
N ALA A 115 11.87 -4.99 17.83
CA ALA A 115 13.18 -5.03 17.18
C ALA A 115 13.31 -4.01 16.02
N ALA A 116 12.21 -3.38 15.59
CA ALA A 116 12.20 -2.19 14.72
C ALA A 116 12.39 -0.86 15.49
N GLY A 117 12.44 -0.89 16.83
CA GLY A 117 12.43 0.28 17.70
C GLY A 117 11.05 0.53 18.33
N LYS A 118 10.86 1.76 18.84
CA LYS A 118 9.62 2.20 19.49
C LYS A 118 8.51 2.42 18.47
N GLY A 119 7.29 2.01 18.80
CA GLY A 119 6.06 2.29 18.05
C GLY A 119 4.87 2.43 18.98
N ARG A 120 3.68 2.61 18.41
CA ARG A 120 2.42 2.59 19.15
C ARG A 120 1.37 1.84 18.33
N ILE A 121 0.67 0.91 18.99
CA ILE A 121 -0.52 0.26 18.44
C ILE A 121 -1.72 1.16 18.72
N LEU A 122 -2.60 1.29 17.74
CA LEU A 122 -3.97 1.81 17.91
C LEU A 122 -4.93 0.65 17.70
N THR A 123 -5.79 0.40 18.68
CA THR A 123 -6.78 -0.69 18.67
C THR A 123 -8.18 -0.10 18.56
N GLY A 124 -9.03 -0.70 17.74
CA GLY A 124 -10.45 -0.32 17.62
C GLY A 124 -11.14 -0.93 16.41
N GLN A 125 -12.32 -0.43 16.06
CA GLN A 125 -13.23 -1.11 15.12
C GLN A 125 -13.54 -0.34 13.83
N GLN A 126 -13.91 -1.07 12.78
CA GLN A 126 -14.40 -0.51 11.50
C GLN A 126 -15.58 -1.31 10.94
N ALA A 127 -16.74 -0.64 10.84
CA ALA A 127 -17.91 -1.17 10.13
C ALA A 127 -17.74 -1.07 8.60
N LEU A 128 -17.97 -2.18 7.90
CA LEU A 128 -17.95 -2.30 6.43
C LEU A 128 -19.24 -2.97 5.93
N GLY A 129 -20.30 -2.16 5.79
CA GLY A 129 -21.62 -2.65 5.41
C GLY A 129 -22.33 -3.28 6.61
N ALA A 130 -22.52 -4.59 6.58
CA ALA A 130 -23.18 -5.36 7.65
C ALA A 130 -22.20 -6.13 8.57
N ALA A 131 -20.89 -6.03 8.33
CA ALA A 131 -19.85 -6.65 9.15
C ALA A 131 -19.00 -5.58 9.84
N THR A 132 -18.61 -5.84 11.09
CA THR A 132 -17.58 -5.07 11.80
C THR A 132 -16.25 -5.81 11.69
N PHE A 133 -15.16 -5.06 11.79
CA PHE A 133 -13.82 -5.62 11.84
C PHE A 133 -13.04 -4.94 12.96
N ASP A 134 -12.49 -5.74 13.88
CA ASP A 134 -11.46 -5.30 14.81
C ASP A 134 -10.16 -5.01 14.06
N LYS A 135 -9.43 -4.00 14.53
CA LYS A 135 -8.24 -3.46 13.89
C LYS A 135 -7.16 -3.10 14.89
N TRP A 136 -5.94 -3.51 14.57
CA TRP A 136 -4.72 -3.11 15.24
C TRP A 136 -3.82 -2.44 14.22
N ILE A 137 -3.51 -1.17 14.41
CA ILE A 137 -2.72 -0.37 13.48
C ILE A 137 -1.45 0.08 14.19
N VAL A 138 -0.27 -0.24 13.65
CA VAL A 138 1.01 0.22 14.19
C VAL A 138 1.82 0.97 13.14
N LEU A 139 2.46 2.05 13.56
CA LEU A 139 3.41 2.83 12.77
C LEU A 139 4.82 2.67 13.35
N LEU A 140 5.78 2.34 12.48
CA LEU A 140 7.18 2.09 12.81
C LEU A 140 8.12 2.88 11.88
N LYS A 141 9.33 3.15 12.38
CA LYS A 141 10.35 3.96 11.69
C LYS A 141 11.59 3.14 11.35
N GLY A 142 11.79 2.87 10.06
CA GLY A 142 13.04 2.32 9.53
C GLY A 142 13.64 3.24 8.47
N ALA A 143 14.27 2.64 7.45
CA ALA A 143 14.60 3.33 6.20
C ALA A 143 13.34 3.77 5.43
N LYS A 144 12.22 3.05 5.63
CA LYS A 144 10.86 3.41 5.23
C LYS A 144 10.06 3.87 6.44
N THR A 145 8.96 4.57 6.17
CA THR A 145 7.83 4.64 7.10
C THR A 145 7.05 3.34 6.94
N VAL A 146 6.92 2.53 7.99
CA VAL A 146 6.24 1.23 7.93
C VAL A 146 4.92 1.32 8.69
N MET A 147 3.82 1.00 8.03
CA MET A 147 2.50 0.88 8.66
C MET A 147 2.02 -0.56 8.52
N ILE A 148 1.68 -1.21 9.64
CA ILE A 148 1.10 -2.55 9.65
C ILE A 148 -0.33 -2.42 10.17
N THR A 149 -1.29 -3.01 9.45
CA THR A 149 -2.69 -3.12 9.85
C THR A 149 -3.06 -4.59 9.96
N VAL A 150 -3.34 -5.05 11.18
CA VAL A 150 -4.05 -6.31 11.39
C VAL A 150 -5.54 -6.02 11.38
N GLN A 151 -6.34 -6.89 10.77
CA GLN A 151 -7.78 -6.85 10.89
C GLN A 151 -8.40 -8.25 10.87
N ALA A 152 -9.44 -8.43 11.68
CA ALA A 152 -10.26 -9.64 11.76
C ALA A 152 -11.74 -9.23 11.95
N PRO A 153 -12.72 -10.09 11.64
CA PRO A 153 -14.10 -9.88 12.07
C PRO A 153 -14.22 -9.78 13.60
N ASP A 154 -15.22 -9.07 14.08
CA ASP A 154 -15.62 -9.07 15.51
C ASP A 154 -16.25 -10.40 15.96
N ASP A 155 -16.55 -11.30 15.01
CA ASP A 155 -17.00 -12.69 15.23
C ASP A 155 -15.88 -13.75 15.23
N SER A 156 -14.59 -13.34 15.33
CA SER A 156 -13.45 -14.26 15.20
C SER A 156 -12.82 -14.70 16.53
N ASP A 157 -12.37 -15.95 16.59
CA ASP A 157 -11.70 -16.57 17.75
C ASP A 157 -10.23 -16.08 17.97
N LEU A 158 -9.89 -14.87 17.53
CA LEU A 158 -8.52 -14.31 17.67
C LEU A 158 -8.44 -13.42 18.92
N ASP A 159 -7.56 -13.80 19.85
CA ASP A 159 -7.30 -13.01 21.05
C ASP A 159 -6.50 -11.72 20.71
N GLY A 160 -6.94 -10.59 21.24
CA GLY A 160 -6.33 -9.28 20.99
C GLY A 160 -4.93 -9.12 21.58
N ASP A 161 -4.64 -9.76 22.72
CA ASP A 161 -3.32 -9.72 23.35
C ASP A 161 -2.30 -10.56 22.55
N ASP A 162 -2.74 -11.68 21.95
CA ASP A 162 -1.94 -12.46 21.00
C ASP A 162 -1.61 -11.64 19.74
N ILE A 163 -2.58 -10.88 19.20
CA ILE A 163 -2.34 -10.00 18.04
C ILE A 163 -1.34 -8.89 18.39
N VAL A 164 -1.45 -8.31 19.57
CA VAL A 164 -0.50 -7.33 20.13
C VAL A 164 0.89 -7.96 20.35
N ALA A 165 0.97 -9.20 20.86
CA ALA A 165 2.22 -9.93 21.05
C ALA A 165 2.91 -10.22 19.70
N MET A 166 2.16 -10.65 18.69
CA MET A 166 2.65 -10.80 17.31
C MET A 166 3.24 -9.49 16.78
N LEU A 167 2.55 -8.36 16.95
CA LEU A 167 3.05 -7.05 16.51
C LEU A 167 4.31 -6.60 17.28
N LYS A 168 4.46 -6.98 18.56
CA LYS A 168 5.68 -6.75 19.35
C LYS A 168 6.90 -7.52 18.80
N THR A 169 6.71 -8.61 18.06
CA THR A 169 7.82 -9.38 17.44
C THR A 169 8.47 -8.73 16.22
N VAL A 170 7.88 -7.66 15.68
CA VAL A 170 8.28 -7.05 14.39
C VAL A 170 9.73 -6.57 14.38
N SER A 171 10.38 -6.81 13.25
CA SER A 171 11.73 -6.36 12.92
C SER A 171 11.81 -5.87 11.47
N LEU A 172 12.74 -4.96 11.18
CA LEU A 172 12.99 -4.44 9.83
C LEU A 172 14.39 -4.88 9.36
N GLY A 173 14.46 -5.49 8.18
CA GLY A 173 15.68 -5.90 7.50
C GLY A 173 16.14 -4.89 6.45
N ALA A 174 16.95 -5.37 5.50
CA ALA A 174 17.35 -4.59 4.33
C ALA A 174 16.16 -4.33 3.39
N GLU A 175 16.18 -3.20 2.66
CA GLU A 175 15.17 -2.92 1.63
C GLU A 175 15.33 -3.88 0.43
N PRO A 176 14.27 -4.57 -0.01
CA PRO A 176 14.33 -5.39 -1.22
C PRO A 176 14.54 -4.54 -2.48
N THR A 177 15.25 -5.08 -3.46
CA THR A 177 15.47 -4.40 -4.74
C THR A 177 14.15 -4.18 -5.48
N ILE A 178 14.13 -3.21 -6.42
CA ILE A 178 12.93 -2.95 -7.24
C ILE A 178 12.45 -4.23 -7.97
N ASP A 179 13.37 -5.06 -8.46
CA ASP A 179 12.99 -6.33 -9.11
C ASP A 179 12.37 -7.34 -8.13
N GLN A 180 12.87 -7.43 -6.89
CA GLN A 180 12.27 -8.25 -5.84
C GLN A 180 10.87 -7.73 -5.45
N LYS A 181 10.71 -6.41 -5.36
CA LYS A 181 9.42 -5.74 -5.11
C LYS A 181 8.40 -6.00 -6.22
N LEU A 182 8.81 -5.87 -7.48
CA LEU A 182 7.97 -6.17 -8.65
C LEU A 182 7.62 -7.67 -8.74
N ALA A 183 8.55 -8.56 -8.41
CA ALA A 183 8.32 -10.01 -8.39
C ALA A 183 7.35 -10.46 -7.28
N ALA A 184 7.18 -9.67 -6.22
CA ALA A 184 6.24 -9.92 -5.13
C ALA A 184 4.78 -9.48 -5.45
N LEU A 185 4.53 -8.78 -6.56
CA LEU A 185 3.20 -8.30 -6.93
C LEU A 185 2.31 -9.43 -7.51
N PRO A 186 0.98 -9.41 -7.27
CA PRO A 186 0.02 -10.34 -7.89
C PRO A 186 -0.20 -10.11 -9.41
N PHE A 187 0.61 -9.23 -10.02
CA PHE A 187 0.64 -8.95 -11.45
C PHE A 187 2.07 -8.61 -11.88
N ARG A 188 2.40 -8.89 -13.14
CA ARG A 188 3.64 -8.48 -13.79
C ARG A 188 3.43 -7.16 -14.53
N VAL A 189 4.48 -6.36 -14.59
CA VAL A 189 4.56 -5.11 -15.36
C VAL A 189 6.03 -4.80 -15.64
N ARG A 190 6.32 -4.17 -16.78
CA ARG A 190 7.67 -3.71 -17.15
C ARG A 190 7.63 -2.21 -17.46
N ALA A 191 8.47 -1.43 -16.77
CA ALA A 191 8.69 -0.03 -17.09
C ALA A 191 9.25 0.14 -18.52
N THR A 192 8.97 1.27 -19.16
CA THR A 192 9.46 1.61 -20.50
C THR A 192 9.79 3.09 -20.53
N ASP A 193 10.97 3.45 -21.03
CA ASP A 193 11.45 4.84 -21.07
C ASP A 193 10.43 5.78 -21.75
N PRO A 194 10.22 7.01 -21.23
CA PRO A 194 10.97 7.64 -20.13
C PRO A 194 10.42 7.32 -18.72
N PHE A 195 9.48 6.38 -18.56
CA PHE A 195 8.98 6.00 -17.23
C PHE A 195 9.94 5.05 -16.53
N ARG A 196 10.29 5.42 -15.29
CA ARG A 196 10.98 4.55 -14.32
C ARG A 196 10.05 4.24 -13.14
N VAL A 197 10.33 3.14 -12.43
CA VAL A 197 9.71 2.86 -11.13
C VAL A 197 10.18 3.89 -10.10
N VAL A 198 9.26 4.27 -9.21
CA VAL A 198 9.53 5.03 -7.98
C VAL A 198 9.61 4.06 -6.80
N ASP A 199 8.51 3.35 -6.52
CA ASP A 199 8.44 2.25 -5.54
C ASP A 199 7.16 1.42 -5.75
N THR A 200 7.03 0.31 -5.04
CA THR A 200 5.77 -0.44 -4.87
C THR A 200 5.07 -0.04 -3.57
N PHE A 201 3.74 -0.19 -3.50
CA PHE A 201 2.96 0.08 -2.29
C PHE A 201 2.05 -1.10 -1.92
N GLY A 202 2.08 -1.50 -0.64
CA GLY A 202 1.22 -2.54 -0.05
C GLY A 202 1.31 -3.94 -0.67
N GLY A 203 2.31 -4.23 -1.51
CA GLY A 203 2.34 -5.41 -2.39
C GLY A 203 1.17 -5.46 -3.39
N LEU A 204 0.50 -4.33 -3.63
CA LEU A 204 -0.73 -4.22 -4.41
C LEU A 204 -0.60 -3.31 -5.63
N GLY A 205 0.47 -2.53 -5.72
CA GLY A 205 0.69 -1.65 -6.87
C GLY A 205 2.10 -1.12 -6.97
N VAL A 206 2.36 -0.48 -8.11
CA VAL A 206 3.62 0.22 -8.41
C VAL A 206 3.32 1.66 -8.84
N LEU A 207 4.14 2.59 -8.36
CA LEU A 207 4.20 3.96 -8.84
C LEU A 207 5.37 4.10 -9.82
N MET A 208 5.10 4.68 -10.98
CA MET A 208 6.08 5.04 -11.99
C MET A 208 5.97 6.53 -12.34
N THR A 209 7.08 7.13 -12.77
CA THR A 209 7.12 8.54 -13.18
C THR A 209 8.14 8.76 -14.30
N SER A 210 7.95 9.82 -15.08
CA SER A 210 8.89 10.29 -16.09
C SER A 210 9.57 11.58 -15.59
N GLY A 211 10.53 11.45 -14.68
CA GLY A 211 11.30 12.58 -14.14
C GLY A 211 12.16 12.22 -12.91
N PRO A 212 13.01 13.15 -12.43
CA PRO A 212 13.97 12.90 -11.35
C PRO A 212 13.36 12.77 -9.95
N LEU A 213 12.19 13.35 -9.67
CA LEU A 213 11.58 13.33 -8.34
C LEU A 213 10.98 11.95 -8.00
N ASN A 214 11.26 11.46 -6.78
CA ASN A 214 10.55 10.33 -6.16
C ASN A 214 9.35 10.76 -5.31
N VAL A 215 9.32 12.04 -4.90
CA VAL A 215 8.26 12.64 -4.09
C VAL A 215 7.89 13.97 -4.76
N ASP A 216 6.71 14.02 -5.37
CA ASP A 216 6.23 15.19 -6.12
C ASP A 216 4.83 15.62 -5.63
N PRO A 217 4.75 16.37 -4.52
CA PRO A 217 3.49 16.87 -3.98
C PRO A 217 2.89 18.01 -4.80
N LYS A 218 3.52 18.41 -5.91
CA LYS A 218 2.99 19.39 -6.86
C LYS A 218 2.40 18.74 -8.12
N GLY A 219 2.62 17.44 -8.32
CA GLY A 219 2.29 16.75 -9.56
C GLY A 219 3.01 17.33 -10.78
N SER A 220 4.21 17.88 -10.65
CA SER A 220 4.97 18.46 -11.76
C SER A 220 5.44 17.44 -12.82
N GLN A 221 5.47 16.15 -12.47
CA GLN A 221 5.87 15.06 -13.36
C GLN A 221 4.68 14.21 -13.82
N PRO A 222 4.80 13.52 -14.98
CA PRO A 222 3.90 12.43 -15.35
C PRO A 222 3.85 11.36 -14.26
N MET A 223 2.65 10.94 -13.89
CA MET A 223 2.39 9.89 -12.90
C MET A 223 1.69 8.72 -13.56
N LEU A 224 2.22 7.51 -13.41
CA LEU A 224 1.58 6.26 -13.82
C LEU A 224 1.52 5.33 -12.62
N ILE A 225 0.32 4.85 -12.29
CA ILE A 225 0.07 3.90 -11.21
C ILE A 225 -0.55 2.64 -11.81
N VAL A 226 -0.02 1.47 -11.45
CA VAL A 226 -0.70 0.19 -11.67
C VAL A 226 -1.06 -0.39 -10.31
N SER A 227 -2.31 -0.85 -10.13
CA SER A 227 -2.76 -1.51 -8.92
C SER A 227 -3.67 -2.71 -9.19
N TYR A 228 -3.63 -3.67 -8.28
CA TYR A 228 -4.47 -4.86 -8.23
C TYR A 228 -5.53 -4.69 -7.14
N GLN A 229 -6.78 -5.06 -7.42
CA GLN A 229 -7.87 -5.01 -6.45
C GLN A 229 -8.09 -6.39 -5.81
N THR A 230 -7.97 -6.45 -4.48
CA THR A 230 -8.20 -7.67 -3.70
C THR A 230 -9.67 -7.91 -3.35
N GLY A 231 -10.42 -6.84 -3.08
CA GLY A 231 -11.79 -6.88 -2.58
C GLY A 231 -12.86 -6.54 -3.62
N GLY A 232 -13.92 -7.34 -3.64
CA GLY A 232 -15.06 -7.22 -4.55
C GLY A 232 -14.81 -7.86 -5.92
N GLN A 233 -15.68 -8.77 -6.34
CA GLN A 233 -15.71 -9.24 -7.72
C GLN A 233 -16.50 -8.24 -8.58
N VAL A 234 -16.01 -7.95 -9.78
CA VAL A 234 -16.75 -7.18 -10.78
C VAL A 234 -17.70 -8.14 -11.51
N PRO A 235 -19.03 -7.90 -11.51
CA PRO A 235 -19.95 -8.74 -12.25
C PRO A 235 -19.71 -8.66 -13.76
N ALA A 236 -20.01 -9.75 -14.47
CA ALA A 236 -19.86 -9.84 -15.91
C ALA A 236 -20.54 -8.65 -16.63
N GLY A 237 -19.84 -8.04 -17.58
CA GLY A 237 -20.31 -6.85 -18.32
C GLY A 237 -20.23 -5.51 -17.57
N GLN A 238 -20.00 -5.48 -16.26
CA GLN A 238 -20.00 -4.22 -15.49
C GLN A 238 -18.65 -3.48 -15.44
N LEU A 239 -17.60 -4.01 -16.09
CA LEU A 239 -16.23 -3.48 -15.99
C LEU A 239 -16.10 -1.99 -16.36
N ALA A 240 -16.82 -1.54 -17.40
CA ALA A 240 -16.84 -0.13 -17.79
C ALA A 240 -17.44 0.78 -16.71
N ALA A 241 -18.62 0.42 -16.19
CA ALA A 241 -19.32 1.19 -15.16
C ALA A 241 -18.55 1.23 -13.83
N VAL A 242 -17.93 0.11 -13.44
CA VAL A 242 -17.01 0.06 -12.30
C VAL A 242 -15.77 0.93 -12.55
N GLY A 243 -15.22 0.92 -13.77
CA GLY A 243 -14.08 1.75 -14.15
C GLY A 243 -14.36 3.25 -14.09
N GLU A 244 -15.53 3.70 -14.53
CA GLU A 244 -15.94 5.11 -14.41
C GLU A 244 -16.17 5.51 -12.95
N LYS A 245 -16.82 4.65 -12.15
CA LYS A 245 -17.02 4.89 -10.71
C LYS A 245 -15.69 4.94 -9.95
N LEU A 246 -14.72 4.09 -10.29
CA LEU A 246 -13.38 4.10 -9.70
C LEU A 246 -12.58 5.33 -10.12
N LEU A 247 -12.72 5.81 -11.35
CA LEU A 247 -12.13 7.07 -11.80
C LEU A 247 -12.68 8.24 -10.97
N GLN A 248 -14.00 8.40 -10.90
CA GLN A 248 -14.68 9.46 -10.15
C GLN A 248 -14.42 9.41 -8.64
N THR A 249 -14.05 8.25 -8.08
CA THR A 249 -13.69 8.10 -6.65
C THR A 249 -12.17 8.08 -6.41
N THR A 250 -11.34 8.25 -7.44
CA THR A 250 -9.90 8.48 -7.30
C THR A 250 -9.62 9.97 -7.06
N ARG A 251 -8.75 10.29 -6.10
CA ARG A 251 -8.37 11.68 -5.78
C ARG A 251 -7.67 12.33 -6.98
N GLY A 252 -8.10 13.54 -7.35
CA GLY A 252 -7.63 14.28 -8.53
C GLY A 252 -8.43 13.96 -9.81
N PHE A 253 -9.35 12.99 -9.75
CA PHE A 253 -10.15 12.53 -10.88
C PHE A 253 -11.66 12.65 -10.63
N GLU A 254 -12.09 13.22 -9.49
CA GLU A 254 -13.50 13.49 -9.16
C GLU A 254 -14.25 14.30 -10.23
N LYS A 255 -13.52 15.14 -10.99
CA LYS A 255 -14.05 16.01 -12.05
C LYS A 255 -13.49 15.64 -13.44
N ALA A 256 -13.06 14.39 -13.63
CA ALA A 256 -12.46 13.93 -14.88
C ALA A 256 -13.45 14.00 -16.06
N GLN A 257 -13.07 14.71 -17.12
CA GLN A 257 -13.83 14.79 -18.36
C GLN A 257 -13.41 13.62 -19.26
N ILE A 258 -14.18 12.53 -19.24
CA ILE A 258 -13.94 11.35 -20.09
C ILE A 258 -14.34 11.67 -21.53
N ALA A 259 -13.35 11.79 -22.41
CA ALA A 259 -13.52 12.06 -23.84
C ALA A 259 -13.70 10.78 -24.68
N LYS A 260 -13.06 9.66 -24.26
CA LYS A 260 -13.12 8.39 -24.99
C LYS A 260 -13.32 7.18 -24.07
N ARG A 261 -14.02 6.18 -24.60
CA ARG A 261 -14.32 4.88 -23.97
C ARG A 261 -14.07 3.81 -25.04
N ASP A 262 -13.10 2.94 -24.82
CA ASP A 262 -12.72 1.88 -25.76
C ASP A 262 -12.72 0.50 -25.06
N THR A 263 -13.00 -0.55 -25.83
CA THR A 263 -12.66 -1.93 -25.46
C THR A 263 -11.26 -2.24 -25.99
N VAL A 264 -10.40 -2.80 -25.14
CA VAL A 264 -8.99 -3.09 -25.42
C VAL A 264 -8.58 -4.44 -24.84
N THR A 265 -7.54 -5.06 -25.38
CA THR A 265 -6.88 -6.17 -24.67
C THR A 265 -5.94 -5.59 -23.60
N PHE A 266 -6.12 -5.97 -22.34
CA PHE A 266 -5.33 -5.49 -21.21
C PHE A 266 -5.29 -6.51 -20.07
N ALA A 267 -4.14 -6.69 -19.40
CA ALA A 267 -3.93 -7.69 -18.34
C ALA A 267 -4.15 -9.17 -18.75
N GLY A 268 -4.37 -9.45 -20.05
CA GLY A 268 -4.81 -10.74 -20.59
C GLY A 268 -6.32 -10.84 -20.86
N ASP A 269 -7.11 -9.89 -20.37
CA ASP A 269 -8.54 -9.76 -20.70
C ASP A 269 -8.69 -9.15 -22.09
N LYS A 270 -9.49 -9.80 -22.96
CA LYS A 270 -9.81 -9.29 -24.32
C LYS A 270 -10.91 -8.24 -24.31
N ASN A 271 -11.69 -8.18 -23.23
CA ASN A 271 -12.80 -7.24 -23.02
C ASN A 271 -12.43 -6.17 -21.98
N GLY A 272 -11.14 -5.93 -21.77
CA GLY A 272 -10.64 -4.84 -20.94
C GLY A 272 -11.14 -3.49 -21.45
N VAL A 273 -11.17 -2.50 -20.56
CA VAL A 273 -11.70 -1.17 -20.86
C VAL A 273 -10.60 -0.12 -20.76
N MET A 274 -10.59 0.81 -21.71
CA MET A 274 -9.79 2.02 -21.66
C MET A 274 -10.72 3.24 -21.59
N LEU A 275 -10.46 4.13 -20.63
CA LEU A 275 -11.02 5.48 -20.55
C LEU A 275 -9.90 6.48 -20.83
N SER A 276 -10.18 7.57 -21.54
CA SER A 276 -9.22 8.69 -21.63
C SER A 276 -9.92 10.04 -21.74
N GLY A 277 -9.20 11.11 -21.43
CA GLY A 277 -9.76 12.45 -21.37
C GLY A 277 -8.85 13.45 -20.67
N THR A 278 -9.43 14.47 -20.01
CA THR A 278 -8.69 15.49 -19.25
C THR A 278 -9.13 15.65 -17.79
N ILE A 279 -8.19 16.02 -16.93
CA ILE A 279 -8.40 16.53 -15.57
C ILE A 279 -7.81 17.94 -15.44
N THR A 280 -8.20 18.66 -14.39
CA THR A 280 -7.59 19.93 -13.99
C THR A 280 -7.04 19.78 -12.58
N GLU A 281 -5.76 20.08 -12.40
CA GLU A 281 -5.06 19.99 -11.12
C GLU A 281 -4.41 21.36 -10.79
N GLY A 282 -4.95 22.05 -9.80
CA GLY A 282 -4.66 23.48 -9.60
C GLY A 282 -5.07 24.30 -10.83
N SER A 283 -4.09 24.94 -11.46
CA SER A 283 -4.25 25.65 -12.75
C SER A 283 -3.83 24.81 -13.97
N ALA A 284 -3.22 23.64 -13.79
CA ALA A 284 -2.70 22.82 -14.88
C ALA A 284 -3.81 21.94 -15.48
N ARG A 285 -3.85 21.86 -16.82
CA ARG A 285 -4.68 20.89 -17.54
C ARG A 285 -3.84 19.69 -17.95
N LYS A 286 -4.32 18.50 -17.56
CA LYS A 286 -3.64 17.23 -17.79
C LYS A 286 -4.50 16.30 -18.62
N ARG A 287 -3.87 15.56 -19.51
CA ARG A 287 -4.49 14.40 -20.18
C ARG A 287 -4.31 13.17 -19.30
N PHE A 288 -5.24 12.23 -19.40
CA PHE A 288 -5.17 10.95 -18.70
C PHE A 288 -5.61 9.78 -19.58
N ALA A 289 -5.13 8.59 -19.23
CA ALA A 289 -5.77 7.32 -19.60
C ALA A 289 -5.87 6.41 -18.38
N GLN A 290 -6.93 5.60 -18.35
CA GLN A 290 -7.13 4.50 -17.41
C GLN A 290 -7.37 3.23 -18.21
N TYR A 291 -6.71 2.15 -17.84
CA TYR A 291 -6.92 0.79 -18.37
C TYR A 291 -7.36 -0.12 -17.24
N MET A 292 -8.32 -1.02 -17.50
CA MET A 292 -8.73 -2.07 -16.57
C MET A 292 -9.02 -3.37 -17.31
N GLY A 293 -8.72 -4.51 -16.68
CA GLY A 293 -8.97 -5.85 -17.22
C GLY A 293 -9.16 -6.86 -16.09
N LEU A 294 -9.99 -7.87 -16.33
CA LEU A 294 -10.41 -8.86 -15.33
C LEU A 294 -9.60 -10.16 -15.38
N SER A 295 -9.34 -10.73 -14.21
CA SER A 295 -8.95 -12.12 -14.06
C SER A 295 -10.18 -13.02 -14.05
N ALA A 296 -9.99 -14.32 -14.33
CA ALA A 296 -11.06 -15.31 -14.36
C ALA A 296 -11.79 -15.51 -12.99
N ASP A 297 -11.28 -14.95 -11.90
CA ASP A 297 -11.93 -14.93 -10.58
C ASP A 297 -12.63 -13.59 -10.25
N GLY A 298 -12.79 -12.69 -11.24
CA GLY A 298 -13.56 -11.45 -11.12
C GLY A 298 -12.83 -10.28 -10.45
N ARG A 299 -11.56 -10.45 -10.07
CA ARG A 299 -10.68 -9.35 -9.65
C ARG A 299 -10.12 -8.60 -10.86
N PHE A 300 -9.57 -7.40 -10.67
CA PHE A 300 -9.00 -6.61 -11.75
C PHE A 300 -7.60 -6.07 -11.44
N VAL A 301 -6.82 -5.84 -12.49
CA VAL A 301 -5.73 -4.84 -12.49
C VAL A 301 -6.26 -3.57 -13.13
N ARG A 302 -5.86 -2.42 -12.57
CA ARG A 302 -6.10 -1.07 -13.07
C ARG A 302 -4.76 -0.38 -13.29
N MET A 303 -4.54 0.16 -14.48
CA MET A 303 -3.52 1.19 -14.70
C MET A 303 -4.21 2.54 -14.84
N ILE A 304 -3.62 3.59 -14.28
CA ILE A 304 -4.01 4.98 -14.54
C ILE A 304 -2.75 5.83 -14.73
N VAL A 305 -2.76 6.69 -15.75
CA VAL A 305 -1.67 7.61 -16.06
C VAL A 305 -2.21 9.01 -16.31
N SER A 306 -1.52 10.03 -15.81
CA SER A 306 -1.76 11.43 -16.13
C SER A 306 -0.46 12.19 -16.36
N ALA A 307 -0.52 13.16 -17.27
CA ALA A 307 0.58 14.09 -17.58
C ALA A 307 0.01 15.40 -18.15
N ASP A 308 0.80 16.47 -18.11
CA ASP A 308 0.44 17.75 -18.72
C ASP A 308 0.07 17.59 -20.20
N GLU A 309 -0.95 18.32 -20.64
CA GLU A 309 -1.60 18.12 -21.94
C GLU A 309 -0.62 18.24 -23.14
N ALA A 310 0.40 19.09 -23.03
CA ALA A 310 1.46 19.25 -24.03
C ALA A 310 2.51 18.11 -24.01
N THR A 311 2.77 17.51 -22.85
CA THR A 311 3.76 16.44 -22.67
C THR A 311 3.19 15.07 -22.98
N TYR A 312 1.90 14.84 -22.68
CA TYR A 312 1.25 13.55 -22.82
C TYR A 312 1.45 12.85 -24.19
N PRO A 313 1.37 13.53 -25.37
CA PRO A 313 1.53 12.88 -26.66
C PRO A 313 2.86 12.15 -26.86
N SER A 314 3.98 12.67 -26.33
CA SER A 314 5.29 12.01 -26.46
C SER A 314 5.43 10.77 -25.57
N LEU A 315 4.55 10.64 -24.57
CA LEU A 315 4.51 9.50 -23.64
C LEU A 315 3.60 8.37 -24.11
N GLU A 316 2.71 8.60 -25.08
CA GLU A 316 1.74 7.60 -25.56
C GLU A 316 2.36 6.26 -26.00
N PRO A 317 3.51 6.21 -26.71
CA PRO A 317 4.18 4.94 -27.02
C PRO A 317 4.65 4.18 -25.78
N ALA A 318 5.23 4.89 -24.80
CA ALA A 318 5.71 4.29 -23.55
C ALA A 318 4.55 3.82 -22.66
N ILE A 319 3.48 4.62 -22.56
CA ILE A 319 2.23 4.26 -21.87
C ILE A 319 1.65 2.97 -22.45
N LYS A 320 1.58 2.86 -23.79
CA LYS A 320 1.12 1.63 -24.44
C LYS A 320 2.06 0.44 -24.18
N ALA A 321 3.37 0.63 -24.30
CA ALA A 321 4.34 -0.44 -24.05
C ALA A 321 4.32 -0.95 -22.60
N ILE A 322 3.98 -0.10 -21.62
CA ILE A 322 3.72 -0.49 -20.23
C ILE A 322 2.37 -1.22 -20.13
N ALA A 323 1.30 -0.69 -20.73
CA ALA A 323 -0.02 -1.33 -20.73
C ALA A 323 0.02 -2.76 -21.31
N ASP A 324 0.69 -2.94 -22.45
CA ASP A 324 0.87 -4.22 -23.14
C ASP A 324 1.77 -5.20 -22.35
N SER A 325 2.57 -4.71 -21.40
CA SER A 325 3.41 -5.53 -20.51
C SER A 325 2.67 -6.10 -19.29
N ILE A 326 1.47 -5.60 -19.01
CA ILE A 326 0.71 -5.96 -17.81
C ILE A 326 0.00 -7.29 -18.02
N ALA A 327 0.18 -8.20 -17.06
CA ALA A 327 -0.54 -9.48 -16.97
C ALA A 327 -0.69 -9.91 -15.51
N PHE A 328 -1.76 -10.61 -15.16
CA PHE A 328 -1.86 -11.24 -13.83
C PHE A 328 -0.70 -12.22 -13.59
N ALA A 329 -0.24 -12.33 -12.35
CA ALA A 329 0.71 -13.37 -11.99
C ALA A 329 0.06 -14.74 -12.17
N ALA A 330 0.80 -15.70 -12.72
CA ALA A 330 0.38 -17.09 -12.70
C ALA A 330 0.28 -17.55 -11.24
N LYS A 331 -0.85 -18.16 -10.85
CA LYS A 331 -1.01 -18.74 -9.51
C LYS A 331 0.10 -19.77 -9.30
N SER A 332 0.89 -19.59 -8.24
CA SER A 332 1.69 -20.67 -7.67
C SER A 332 0.74 -21.83 -7.36
N ARG A 333 1.08 -23.02 -7.86
CA ARG A 333 0.36 -24.26 -7.55
C ARG A 333 0.86 -24.84 -6.24
#